data_AF-A0A176Q9R8-F1
#
_entry.id   AF-A0A176Q9R8-F1
#
_cell.length_a   1.000
_cell.length_b   1.000
_cell.length_c   1.000
_cell.angle_alpha   90.00
_cell.angle_beta   90.00
_cell.angle_gamma   90.00
#
_symmetry.space_group_name_H-M   'P 1'
#
loop_
_entity.id
_entity.type
_entity.pdbx_description
1 polymer ?
#
loop_
_entity_poly.entity_id
_entity_poly.type
_entity_poly.pdbx_seq_one_letter_code
_entity_poly.pdbx_strand_id
1 'polypeptide(L)'
;MQAHHVGRQGRRRRAPRRDPAGLADSVDGNIQSEGHRSTQNAIRNRVKGDIQLFSNPSGTKYVYDTSVDGNLQCKSNTSAPKGWDNTVRGTKEDQCRRL
;
A
#
# COMPACT_ATOMS: atom_id res chain seq x y z
N MET A 1 -40.66 20.68 -32.46
CA MET A 1 -39.19 20.69 -32.42
C MET A 1 -38.81 20.76 -30.93
N GLN A 2 -38.51 19.66 -30.23
CA GLN A 2 -37.17 19.10 -29.96
C GLN A 2 -36.14 20.21 -29.61
N ALA A 3 -35.34 20.19 -28.54
CA ALA A 3 -34.83 19.08 -27.74
C ALA A 3 -34.40 19.51 -26.31
N HIS A 4 -34.38 18.53 -25.42
CA HIS A 4 -33.75 18.52 -24.10
C HIS A 4 -32.23 18.69 -24.17
N HIS A 5 -31.60 19.28 -23.14
CA HIS A 5 -30.22 18.94 -22.77
C HIS A 5 -30.03 18.91 -21.25
N VAL A 6 -29.87 17.68 -20.76
CA VAL A 6 -29.47 17.31 -19.41
C VAL A 6 -27.96 17.46 -19.30
N GLY A 7 -27.48 18.36 -18.43
CA GLY A 7 -26.06 18.48 -18.08
C GLY A 7 -25.60 17.25 -17.28
N ARG A 8 -24.94 16.31 -17.96
CA ARG A 8 -24.28 15.14 -17.34
C ARG A 8 -23.19 15.61 -16.37
N GLN A 9 -23.41 15.43 -15.07
CA GLN A 9 -22.33 15.45 -14.10
C GLN A 9 -21.37 14.29 -14.38
N GLY A 10 -20.17 14.63 -14.86
CA GLY A 10 -19.09 13.70 -15.12
C GLY A 10 -18.69 12.99 -13.83
N ARG A 11 -19.06 11.72 -13.73
CA ARG A 11 -18.52 10.79 -12.73
C ARG A 11 -16.99 10.81 -12.87
N ARG A 12 -16.29 11.39 -11.89
CA ARG A 12 -14.85 11.19 -11.71
C ARG A 12 -14.63 9.73 -11.30
N ARG A 13 -14.74 8.82 -12.27
CA ARG A 13 -14.22 7.47 -12.15
C ARG A 13 -12.70 7.63 -12.08
N ARG A 14 -12.16 7.54 -10.86
CA ARG A 14 -10.72 7.36 -10.65
C ARG A 14 -10.35 6.14 -11.49
N ALA A 15 -9.69 6.38 -12.62
CA ALA A 15 -9.25 5.29 -13.48
C ALA A 15 -8.43 4.31 -12.64
N PRO A 16 -8.59 2.99 -12.78
CA PRO A 16 -7.58 2.08 -12.27
C PRO A 16 -6.27 2.51 -12.89
N ARG A 17 -5.29 2.85 -12.04
CA ARG A 17 -3.95 3.20 -12.51
C ARG A 17 -3.48 2.03 -13.37
N ARG A 18 -3.28 2.30 -14.66
CA ARG A 18 -2.71 1.37 -15.64
C ARG A 18 -1.52 0.71 -14.99
N ASP A 19 -1.54 -0.62 -14.94
CA ASP A 19 -0.35 -1.41 -14.65
C ASP A 19 0.58 -1.31 -15.87
N PRO A 20 1.70 -0.56 -15.80
CA PRO A 20 2.74 -0.70 -16.80
C PRO A 20 3.65 -1.80 -16.27
N ALA A 21 3.40 -3.04 -16.70
CA ALA A 21 4.44 -4.05 -16.65
C ALA A 21 5.69 -3.44 -17.31
N GLY A 22 6.75 -3.18 -16.54
CA GLY A 22 8.01 -2.77 -17.18
C GLY A 22 9.12 -2.18 -16.33
N LEU A 23 8.88 -1.49 -15.20
CA LEU A 23 9.99 -0.94 -14.39
C LEU A 23 9.61 -0.51 -12.97
N ALA A 24 8.93 -1.36 -12.22
CA ALA A 24 8.89 -1.30 -10.75
C ALA A 24 9.19 -2.70 -10.24
N ASP A 25 10.04 -2.84 -9.22
CA ASP A 25 10.33 -4.13 -8.60
C ASP A 25 9.00 -4.76 -8.15
N SER A 26 8.55 -5.76 -8.90
CA SER A 26 7.26 -6.41 -8.68
C SER A 26 7.48 -7.66 -7.86
N VAL A 27 6.88 -7.67 -6.66
CA VAL A 27 6.84 -8.84 -5.81
C VAL A 27 5.51 -9.53 -6.07
N ASP A 28 5.56 -10.69 -6.71
CA ASP A 28 4.37 -11.47 -7.04
C ASP A 28 3.77 -12.17 -5.80
N GLY A 29 4.53 -12.29 -4.72
CA GLY A 29 4.10 -12.82 -3.42
C GLY A 29 3.99 -11.75 -2.34
N ASN A 30 4.32 -12.15 -1.11
CA ASN A 30 4.27 -11.31 0.08
C ASN A 30 5.65 -10.75 0.44
N ILE A 31 5.67 -9.59 1.09
CA ILE A 31 6.84 -9.11 1.83
C ILE A 31 6.56 -9.31 3.32
N GLN A 32 7.38 -10.10 4.00
CA GLN A 32 7.24 -10.36 5.44
C GLN A 32 8.54 -10.03 6.19
N SER A 33 8.41 -9.36 7.33
CA SER A 33 9.52 -9.04 8.25
C SER A 33 9.08 -9.29 9.68
N GLU A 34 9.81 -10.17 10.38
CA GLU A 34 9.49 -10.58 11.75
C GLU A 34 10.71 -10.60 12.69
N GLY A 35 10.55 -10.08 13.90
CA GLY A 35 11.57 -10.20 14.96
C GLY A 35 12.85 -9.39 14.72
N HIS A 36 12.89 -8.53 13.71
CA HIS A 36 14.10 -7.80 13.34
C HIS A 36 14.37 -6.60 14.26
N ARG A 37 15.66 -6.36 14.49
CA ARG A 37 16.16 -5.27 15.33
C ARG A 37 16.71 -4.07 14.54
N SER A 38 17.00 -4.27 13.26
CA SER A 38 17.59 -3.28 12.34
C SER A 38 16.52 -2.49 11.59
N THR A 39 16.88 -1.40 10.91
CA THR A 39 15.94 -0.66 10.05
C THR A 39 15.40 -1.54 8.92
N GLN A 40 14.10 -1.45 8.65
CA GLN A 40 13.40 -2.20 7.59
C GLN A 40 12.72 -1.24 6.62
N ASN A 41 12.90 -1.47 5.32
CA ASN A 41 12.46 -0.59 4.26
C ASN A 41 11.64 -1.38 3.22
N ALA A 42 10.35 -1.07 3.10
CA ALA A 42 9.49 -1.52 2.00
C ALA A 42 9.07 -0.28 1.20
N ILE A 43 9.89 0.07 0.20
CA ILE A 43 9.82 1.36 -0.48
C ILE A 43 9.74 1.13 -1.99
N ARG A 44 8.85 1.84 -2.72
CA ARG A 44 8.78 1.80 -4.20
C ARG A 44 8.54 0.42 -4.82
N ASN A 45 7.83 -0.45 -4.11
CA ASN A 45 7.47 -1.78 -4.59
C ASN A 45 6.04 -1.83 -5.17
N ARG A 46 5.84 -2.75 -6.12
CA ARG A 46 4.51 -3.24 -6.51
C ARG A 46 4.35 -4.65 -5.95
N VAL A 47 3.52 -4.82 -4.93
CA VAL A 47 3.32 -6.11 -4.24
C VAL A 47 1.95 -6.65 -4.61
N LYS A 48 1.90 -7.82 -5.25
CA LYS A 48 0.64 -8.48 -5.59
C LYS A 48 -0.03 -9.13 -4.37
N GLY A 49 0.77 -9.56 -3.39
CA GLY A 49 0.31 -10.10 -2.12
C GLY A 49 0.25 -9.05 -1.02
N ASP A 50 0.58 -9.49 0.20
CA ASP A 50 0.55 -8.67 1.41
C ASP A 50 1.92 -8.09 1.76
N ILE A 51 1.92 -6.99 2.51
CA ILE A 51 3.08 -6.53 3.29
C ILE A 51 2.78 -6.74 4.77
N GLN A 52 3.61 -7.53 5.45
CA GLN A 52 3.41 -7.98 6.83
C GLN A 52 4.64 -7.65 7.70
N LEU A 53 4.49 -6.72 8.64
CA LEU A 53 5.54 -6.31 9.58
C LEU A 53 5.15 -6.69 11.02
N PHE A 54 5.70 -7.79 11.54
CA PHE A 54 5.29 -8.37 12.82
C PHE A 54 6.40 -8.40 13.85
N SER A 55 6.06 -8.08 15.11
CA SER A 55 6.91 -8.39 16.27
C SER A 55 8.35 -7.87 16.17
N ASN A 56 8.59 -6.74 15.49
CA ASN A 56 9.94 -6.17 15.36
C ASN A 56 10.22 -5.26 16.58
N PRO A 57 11.12 -5.66 17.50
CA PRO A 57 11.26 -4.99 18.79
C PRO A 57 12.05 -3.68 18.73
N SER A 58 12.82 -3.44 17.66
CA SER A 58 13.59 -2.22 17.45
C SER A 58 13.77 -1.93 15.96
N GLY A 59 14.51 -0.86 15.64
CA GLY A 59 14.70 -0.40 14.27
C GLY A 59 13.52 0.42 13.76
N THR A 60 13.80 1.35 12.83
CA THR A 60 12.72 2.11 12.19
C THR A 60 12.17 1.32 11.01
N LYS A 61 10.86 1.41 10.80
CA LYS A 61 10.17 0.74 9.70
C LYS A 61 9.56 1.77 8.78
N TYR A 62 9.97 1.75 7.53
CA TYR A 62 9.49 2.65 6.49
C TYR A 62 8.70 1.86 5.45
N VAL A 63 7.46 2.28 5.23
CA VAL A 63 6.59 1.79 4.14
C VAL A 63 6.06 2.99 3.38
N TYR A 64 6.62 3.30 2.21
CA TYR A 64 6.16 4.46 1.44
C TYR A 64 6.29 4.25 -0.07
N ASP A 65 5.46 4.98 -0.81
CA ASP A 65 5.41 4.94 -2.28
C ASP A 65 5.23 3.49 -2.80
N THR A 66 4.42 2.69 -2.12
CA THR A 66 4.15 1.29 -2.50
C THR A 66 2.72 1.10 -2.99
N SER A 67 2.56 0.16 -3.93
CA SER A 67 1.26 -0.36 -4.35
C SER A 67 1.12 -1.79 -3.86
N VAL A 68 0.10 -2.06 -3.06
CA VAL A 68 -0.18 -3.37 -2.48
C VAL A 68 -1.55 -3.83 -2.96
N ASP A 69 -1.61 -4.93 -3.70
CA ASP A 69 -2.87 -5.51 -4.16
C ASP A 69 -3.57 -6.30 -3.03
N GLY A 70 -2.80 -6.81 -2.06
CA GLY A 70 -3.31 -7.37 -0.80
C GLY A 70 -3.44 -6.34 0.33
N ASN A 71 -3.14 -6.77 1.56
CA ASN A 71 -3.22 -6.02 2.80
C ASN A 71 -1.86 -5.46 3.24
N LEU A 72 -1.89 -4.37 3.99
CA LEU A 72 -0.74 -3.84 4.71
C LEU A 72 -0.97 -4.00 6.22
N GLN A 73 -0.31 -5.00 6.83
CA GLN A 73 -0.56 -5.42 8.21
C GLN A 73 0.68 -5.20 9.09
N CYS A 74 0.50 -4.52 10.22
CA CYS A 74 1.60 -4.19 11.12
C CYS A 74 1.22 -4.41 12.57
N LYS A 75 1.71 -5.50 13.16
CA LYS A 75 1.29 -5.97 14.49
C LYS A 75 2.48 -6.08 15.43
N SER A 76 2.27 -5.73 16.70
CA SER A 76 3.22 -5.96 17.79
C SER A 76 4.63 -5.40 17.59
N ASN A 77 4.79 -4.36 16.77
CA ASN A 77 6.09 -3.69 16.68
C ASN A 77 6.23 -2.67 17.81
N THR A 78 7.40 -2.58 18.44
CA THR A 78 7.64 -1.60 19.52
C THR A 78 7.43 -0.17 19.03
N SER A 79 8.04 0.17 17.90
CA SER A 79 7.77 1.43 17.19
C SER A 79 6.83 1.19 16.03
N ALA A 80 5.72 1.92 15.98
CA ALA A 80 4.79 1.86 14.85
C ALA A 80 5.51 2.23 13.54
N PRO A 81 5.23 1.55 12.41
CA PRO A 81 5.81 1.91 11.12
C PRO A 81 5.46 3.35 10.71
N LYS A 82 6.36 3.96 9.95
CA LYS A 82 6.22 5.28 9.33
C LYS A 82 6.01 5.09 7.83
N GLY A 83 5.21 5.95 7.22
CA GLY A 83 4.87 5.78 5.83
C GLY A 83 3.98 6.88 5.27
N TRP A 84 3.97 6.97 3.94
CA TRP A 84 3.18 7.91 3.16
C TRP A 84 3.03 7.38 1.72
N ASP A 85 2.08 7.92 0.97
CA ASP A 85 1.85 7.61 -0.44
C ASP A 85 1.64 6.12 -0.78
N ASN A 86 1.13 5.33 0.16
CA ASN A 86 0.80 3.93 -0.08
C ASN A 86 -0.60 3.76 -0.67
N THR A 87 -0.70 3.04 -1.78
CA THR A 87 -1.96 2.59 -2.35
C THR A 87 -2.18 1.13 -2.00
N VAL A 88 -3.19 0.84 -1.19
CA VAL A 88 -3.51 -0.53 -0.74
C VAL A 88 -4.92 -0.86 -1.23
N ARG A 89 -5.05 -1.96 -1.96
CA ARG A 89 -6.35 -2.44 -2.47
C ARG A 89 -7.14 -3.20 -1.41
N GLY A 90 -6.45 -3.96 -0.55
CA GLY A 90 -7.02 -4.57 0.64
C GLY A 90 -7.15 -3.57 1.79
N THR A 91 -6.83 -4.01 2.99
CA THR A 91 -6.93 -3.22 4.22
C THR A 91 -5.57 -2.75 4.72
N LYS A 92 -5.59 -1.62 5.43
CA LYS A 92 -4.46 -1.18 6.27
C LYS A 92 -4.82 -1.49 7.72
N GLU A 93 -4.05 -2.36 8.36
CA GLU A 93 -4.42 -2.93 9.65
C GLU A 93 -3.50 -2.49 10.78
N ASP A 94 -4.07 -2.45 11.99
CA ASP A 94 -3.36 -2.22 13.24
C ASP A 94 -2.48 -0.96 13.23
N GLN A 95 -1.17 -1.11 13.47
CA GLN A 95 -0.22 -0.01 13.53
C GLN A 95 -0.04 0.68 12.17
N CYS A 96 -0.45 0.02 11.08
CA CYS A 96 -0.40 0.54 9.72
C CYS A 96 -1.70 1.17 9.23
N ARG A 97 -2.76 1.19 10.04
CA ARG A 97 -4.08 1.74 9.67
C ARG A 97 -4.06 3.21 9.20
N ARG A 98 -3.00 3.95 9.53
CA ARG A 98 -2.81 5.37 9.19
C ARG A 98 -1.85 5.62 8.01
N LEU A 99 -1.24 4.56 7.46
CA LEU A 99 -0.27 4.66 6.35
C LEU A 99 -0.96 4.74 5.01
#